data_AF-A0A536VK69-F1
#
_entry.id   AF-A0A536VK69-F1
#
_cell.length_a   1.000
_cell.length_b   1.000
_cell.length_c   1.000
_cell.angle_alpha   90.00
_cell.angle_beta   90.00
_cell.angle_gamma   90.00
#
_symmetry.space_group_name_H-M   'P 1'
#
loop_
_entity.id
_entity.type
_entity.pdbx_description
1 polymer ?
#
loop_
_entity_poly.entity_id
_entity_poly.type
_entity_poly.pdbx_seq_one_letter_code
_entity_poly.pdbx_strand_id
1 'polypeptide(L)' 'MLAVMAGFLHAEPGVTPTSILIGQSAAFSGAASELGTEMRTGAAAYFRVINAAGGVNGRKIELRSL' A
#
# COMPACT_ATOMS: atom_id res chain seq x y z
N MET A 1 8.15 -42.91 1.73
CA MET A 1 8.71 -41.69 1.12
C MET A 1 7.65 -40.60 1.24
N LEU A 2 7.78 -39.73 2.25
CA LEU A 2 6.79 -38.69 2.55
C LEU A 2 7.03 -37.51 1.59
N ALA A 3 6.17 -37.34 0.59
CA ALA A 3 6.24 -36.21 -0.32
C ALA A 3 5.68 -34.97 0.41
N VAL A 4 6.57 -34.05 0.78
CA VAL A 4 6.19 -32.71 1.23
C VAL A 4 5.76 -31.92 0.00
N MET A 5 4.46 -31.70 -0.15
CA MET A 5 3.92 -30.75 -1.12
C MET A 5 4.23 -29.34 -0.63
N ALA A 6 5.34 -28.77 -1.10
CA ALA A 6 5.63 -27.36 -0.90
C ALA A 6 4.64 -26.53 -1.76
N GLY A 7 3.55 -26.07 -1.15
CA GLY A 7 2.69 -25.06 -1.79
C GLY A 7 3.50 -23.79 -2.03
N PHE A 8 3.38 -23.22 -3.22
CA PHE A 8 3.95 -21.91 -3.52
C PHE A 8 3.35 -20.88 -2.56
N LEU A 9 4.17 -20.30 -1.67
CA LEU A 9 3.84 -19.10 -0.93
C LEU A 9 3.73 -17.94 -1.93
N HIS A 10 2.57 -17.79 -2.55
CA HIS A 10 2.26 -16.62 -3.36
C HIS A 10 1.97 -15.46 -2.42
N ALA A 11 2.75 -14.38 -2.54
CA ALA A 11 2.37 -13.12 -1.90
C ALA A 11 1.11 -12.58 -2.60
N GLU A 12 0.20 -12.03 -1.81
CA GLU A 12 -1.00 -11.35 -2.34
C GLU A 12 -0.58 -10.24 -3.32
N PRO A 13 -1.36 -9.98 -4.38
CA PRO A 13 -1.09 -8.88 -5.30
C PRO A 13 -0.84 -7.56 -4.57
N GLY A 14 0.26 -6.89 -4.90
CA GLY A 14 0.66 -5.64 -4.25
C GLY A 14 1.45 -5.81 -2.95
N VAL A 15 1.65 -7.03 -2.44
CA VAL A 15 2.54 -7.29 -1.31
C VAL A 15 3.82 -7.94 -1.80
N THR A 16 4.95 -7.34 -1.46
CA THR A 16 6.29 -7.87 -1.75
C THR A 16 7.04 -8.14 -0.44
N PRO A 17 8.25 -8.71 -0.50
CA PRO A 17 9.09 -8.81 0.70
C PRO A 17 9.43 -7.46 1.34
N THR A 18 9.37 -6.35 0.59
CA THR A 18 9.83 -5.02 1.04
C THR A 18 8.76 -3.94 1.02
N SER A 19 7.63 -4.15 0.34
CA SER A 19 6.60 -3.12 0.17
C SER A 19 5.17 -3.67 0.18
N ILE A 20 4.24 -2.77 0.48
CA ILE A 20 2.79 -2.96 0.36
C ILE A 20 2.25 -1.81 -0.50
N LEU A 21 1.70 -2.15 -1.66
CA LEU A 21 1.07 -1.20 -2.58
C LEU A 21 -0.40 -1.01 -2.21
N ILE A 22 -0.77 0.22 -1.90
CA ILE A 22 -2.15 0.64 -1.67
C ILE A 22 -2.60 1.50 -2.84
N GLY A 23 -3.68 1.08 -3.50
CA GLY A 23 -4.36 1.86 -4.53
C GLY A 23 -5.34 2.85 -3.93
N GLN A 24 -5.38 4.07 -4.45
CA GLN A 24 -6.38 5.08 -4.14
C GLN A 24 -7.13 5.47 -5.41
N SER A 25 -8.45 5.30 -5.40
CA SER A 25 -9.36 5.94 -6.35
C SER A 25 -10.03 7.11 -5.61
N ALA A 26 -9.81 8.33 -6.09
CA ALA A 26 -10.43 9.53 -5.53
C ALA A 26 -10.64 10.59 -6.61
N ALA A 27 -11.44 11.60 -6.30
CA ALA A 27 -11.64 12.72 -7.20
C ALA A 27 -10.35 13.57 -7.25
N PHE A 28 -9.58 13.43 -8.32
CA PHE A 28 -8.44 14.31 -8.61
C PHE A 28 -8.74 15.36 -9.68
N SER A 29 -9.98 15.37 -10.17
CA SER A 29 -10.48 16.32 -11.16
C SER A 29 -11.94 16.67 -10.87
N GLY A 30 -12.44 17.71 -11.55
CA GLY A 30 -13.81 18.21 -11.36
C GLY A 30 -14.02 18.92 -10.02
N ALA A 31 -15.29 19.12 -9.66
CA ALA A 31 -15.71 19.94 -8.52
C ALA A 31 -15.22 19.41 -7.16
N ALA A 32 -14.91 18.11 -7.05
CA ALA A 32 -14.46 17.48 -5.81
C ALA A 32 -12.94 17.21 -5.77
N SER A 33 -12.16 17.79 -6.69
CA SER A 33 -10.71 17.53 -6.82
C SER A 33 -9.89 17.89 -5.59
N GLU A 34 -10.27 18.98 -4.91
CA GLU A 34 -9.61 19.43 -3.68
C GLU A 34 -9.75 18.40 -2.56
N LEU A 35 -10.97 17.90 -2.34
CA LEU A 35 -11.23 16.85 -1.36
C LEU A 35 -10.38 15.60 -1.62
N GLY A 36 -10.31 15.11 -2.86
CA GLY A 36 -9.46 13.94 -3.17
C GLY A 36 -7.97 14.20 -2.98
N THR A 37 -7.52 15.43 -3.22
CA THR A 37 -6.14 15.87 -2.95
C THR A 37 -5.84 15.90 -1.46
N GLU A 38 -6.76 16.40 -0.64
CA GLU A 38 -6.64 16.41 0.83
C GLU A 38 -6.64 14.98 1.39
N MET A 39 -7.53 14.11 0.90
CA MET A 39 -7.55 12.70 1.28
C MET A 39 -6.22 12.01 0.96
N ARG A 40 -5.67 12.21 -0.25
CA ARG A 40 -4.34 11.69 -0.63
C ARG A 40 -3.26 12.22 0.31
N THR A 41 -3.29 13.51 0.61
CA THR A 41 -2.30 14.17 1.45
C THR A 41 -2.31 13.64 2.88
N GLY A 42 -3.50 13.48 3.48
CA GLY A 42 -3.67 12.90 4.81
C GLY A 42 -3.20 11.45 4.88
N ALA A 43 -3.60 10.61 3.93
CA ALA A 43 -3.17 9.22 3.84
C ALA A 43 -1.64 9.12 3.71
N ALA A 44 -1.04 9.88 2.80
CA ALA A 44 0.41 9.90 2.60
C ALA A 44 1.16 10.40 3.84
N ALA A 45 0.63 11.39 4.57
CA ALA A 45 1.22 11.85 5.82
C ALA A 45 1.28 10.75 6.88
N TYR A 46 0.20 10.01 7.06
CA TYR A 46 0.16 8.91 8.03
C TYR A 46 1.06 7.75 7.60
N PHE A 47 1.07 7.38 6.32
CA PHE A 47 1.96 6.33 5.82
C PHE A 47 3.44 6.68 5.97
N ARG A 48 3.82 7.97 5.86
CA ARG A 48 5.18 8.40 6.18
C ARG A 48 5.56 8.10 7.63
N VAL A 49 4.65 8.30 8.60
CA VAL A 49 4.89 7.97 10.01
C VAL A 49 5.11 6.47 10.19
N ILE A 50 4.23 5.63 9.61
CA ILE A 50 4.37 4.17 9.68
C ILE A 50 5.69 3.72 9.04
N ASN A 51 6.02 4.27 7.86
CA ASN A 51 7.26 3.96 7.17
C ASN A 51 8.49 4.40 7.98
N ALA A 52 8.45 5.55 8.64
CA ALA A 52 9.54 5.98 9.53
C ALA A 52 9.71 5.04 10.73
N ALA A 53 8.62 4.46 11.25
CA ALA A 53 8.63 3.48 12.33
C ALA A 53 9.02 2.05 11.91
N GLY A 54 9.49 1.86 10.67
CA GLY A 54 9.92 0.54 10.17
C GLY A 54 8.93 -0.13 9.22
N GLY A 55 7.76 0.47 8.98
CA GLY A 55 6.74 -0.09 8.12
C GLY A 55 5.90 -1.18 8.79
N VAL A 56 5.16 -1.94 8.00
CA VAL A 56 4.32 -3.04 8.48
C VAL A 56 5.07 -4.36 8.29
N ASN A 57 5.48 -4.99 9.39
CA ASN A 57 6.31 -6.21 9.35
C ASN A 57 7.57 -6.02 8.48
N GLY A 58 8.21 -4.85 8.58
CA GLY A 58 9.39 -4.48 7.78
C GLY A 58 9.10 -4.00 6.35
N ARG A 59 7.83 -3.98 5.91
CA ARG A 59 7.45 -3.54 4.56
C ARG A 59 7.02 -2.08 4.54
N LYS A 60 7.51 -1.31 3.58
CA LYS A 60 7.08 0.09 3.39
C LYS A 60 5.75 0.16 2.66
N ILE A 61 4.88 1.07 3.09
CA ILE A 61 3.62 1.37 2.40
C ILE A 61 3.90 2.33 1.25
N GLU A 62 3.43 1.99 0.05
CA GLU A 62 3.44 2.83 -1.14
C GLU A 62 1.99 3.16 -1.52
N LEU A 63 1.69 4.44 -1.71
CA LEU A 63 0.37 4.90 -2.13
C LEU A 63 0.39 5.28 -3.61
N ARG A 64 -0.43 4.60 -4.41
CA ARG A 64 -0.62 4.94 -5.83
C ARG A 64 -2.05 5.42 -6.05
N SER A 65 -2.16 6.66 -6.50
CA SER A 65 -3.44 7.32 -6.79
C SER A 65 -3.73 7.28 -8.29
N LEU A 66 -5.00 7.09 -8.65
CA LEU A 66 -5.53 7.08 -10.03
C LEU A 66 -6.62 8.14 -10.18
#